data_AF-A0A8H7NNZ4-F1
#
_entry.id   AF-A0A8H7NNZ4-F1
#
_cell.length_a   1.000
_cell.length_b   1.000
_cell.length_c   1.000
_cell.angle_alpha   90.00
_cell.angle_beta   90.00
_cell.angle_gamma   90.00
#
_symmetry.space_group_name_H-M   'P 1'
#
loop_
_entity.id
_entity.type
_entity.pdbx_description
1 polymer ?
#
loop_
_entity_poly.entity_id
_entity_poly.type
_entity_poly.pdbx_seq_one_letter_code
_entity_poly.pdbx_strand_id
1 'polypeptide(L)'
;MGLFASLCCLGSARDVEPDRPNDTHHTEKRSATGAASRNFNPQGPSTISPFLQQLSEYSDTPIKSLLQPYLDDETQLRQAFARGDPHAAEVSHLIALYPHQQSLLTSRVIERDVYGPDKYLLRLPAEKIGRPGAPAVVTSLDQYQTNFEAFSHASLSGLDWSNVIAAGSSALLPLLPRRDDVDIAFNPAVENPLETYFQEIASASDIDLFLYGLDEDQATRKIIQIESTIRKNQRLLTDGGLTLRTNNAITFISPRWPYRHVQIILRLYKSISEVLAGFDVDCACVAYDGRQVYTTPRGAASIITRTNTIDLTRRSPSYEYRLYKYRSHNFDVYWDSLERSRIDEFIFQGDQNPSELHGLARLLFFEESIRNYGDEQNYQKRRRLKKIQDVEDSAPSGYADHEIPYGERFTAPSVRRYVALHSKEAYRFGTIHEVMEEGSIASQNGIEGSLRFLTDDPGRQMIGSFHPLTDDDWTDMAYDIGAESAGQESISI
;
A
#
# COMPACT_ATOMS: atom_id res chain seq x y z
N MET A 1 12.19 -32.29 69.19
CA MET A 1 12.03 -31.71 67.83
C MET A 1 12.49 -32.76 66.83
N GLY A 2 11.55 -33.35 66.05
CA GLY A 2 11.73 -34.35 64.97
C GLY A 2 12.34 -35.71 65.38
N LEU A 3 11.66 -36.85 65.62
CA LEU A 3 10.59 -37.59 64.91
C LEU A 3 10.96 -37.89 63.45
N PHE A 4 11.05 -39.13 62.92
CA PHE A 4 10.79 -40.47 63.45
C PHE A 4 11.55 -41.51 62.58
N ALA A 5 11.87 -42.66 63.18
CA ALA A 5 12.41 -43.85 62.54
C ALA A 5 11.30 -44.85 62.14
N SER A 6 11.71 -45.83 61.32
CA SER A 6 11.34 -47.26 61.37
C SER A 6 10.47 -47.86 60.25
N LEU A 7 11.16 -48.60 59.38
CA LEU A 7 11.03 -50.02 59.00
C LEU A 7 9.67 -50.75 58.83
N CYS A 8 9.74 -51.66 57.83
CA CYS A 8 9.03 -52.95 57.65
C CYS A 8 7.60 -52.90 57.10
N CYS A 9 7.09 -53.86 56.32
CA CYS A 9 7.55 -54.96 55.45
C CYS A 9 6.26 -55.71 55.02
N LEU A 10 6.34 -56.57 53.99
CA LEU A 10 5.34 -57.58 53.54
C LEU A 10 4.27 -57.05 52.56
N GLY A 11 4.07 -57.62 51.36
CA GLY A 11 4.73 -58.73 50.70
C GLY A 11 3.88 -59.25 49.51
N SER A 12 4.60 -59.74 48.49
CA SER A 12 4.27 -60.89 47.62
C SER A 12 3.03 -60.79 46.70
N ALA A 13 3.03 -61.24 45.45
CA ALA A 13 4.02 -61.67 44.45
C ALA A 13 3.19 -62.01 43.19
N ARG A 14 3.76 -61.85 42.00
CA ARG A 14 3.85 -62.90 40.97
C ARG A 14 4.54 -62.34 39.73
N ASP A 15 5.79 -62.77 39.59
CA ASP A 15 6.57 -62.73 38.36
C ASP A 15 5.84 -63.47 37.23
N VAL A 16 5.99 -63.01 35.99
CA VAL A 16 6.66 -63.73 34.88
C VAL A 16 6.83 -62.73 33.73
N GLU A 17 8.07 -62.28 33.51
CA GLU A 17 8.61 -61.87 32.21
C GLU A 17 9.09 -63.15 31.49
N PRO A 18 9.15 -63.23 30.14
CA PRO A 18 10.25 -62.54 29.45
C PRO A 18 9.99 -62.09 27.99
N ASP A 19 11.01 -61.37 27.51
CA ASP A 19 11.53 -61.24 26.14
C ASP A 19 11.15 -60.04 25.24
N ARG A 20 12.23 -59.33 24.88
CA ARG A 20 12.39 -58.26 23.86
C ARG A 20 12.34 -58.85 22.43
N PRO A 21 12.62 -58.10 21.33
CA PRO A 21 12.51 -56.66 21.02
C PRO A 21 11.75 -56.41 19.68
N ASN A 22 11.35 -55.17 19.38
CA ASN A 22 11.82 -54.45 18.17
C ASN A 22 11.14 -53.10 17.97
N ASP A 23 12.00 -52.14 17.60
CA ASP A 23 11.68 -50.84 17.05
C ASP A 23 10.81 -50.93 15.80
N THR A 24 9.77 -50.09 15.74
CA THR A 24 9.37 -49.42 14.50
C THR A 24 8.95 -48.00 14.81
N HIS A 25 9.72 -47.06 14.26
CA HIS A 25 9.42 -45.65 14.10
C HIS A 25 8.01 -45.43 13.52
N HIS A 26 7.17 -44.70 14.23
CA HIS A 26 6.10 -43.90 13.63
C HIS A 26 6.33 -42.43 13.96
N THR A 27 6.96 -41.73 13.01
CA THR A 27 6.91 -40.28 12.87
C THR A 27 5.50 -39.88 12.48
N GLU A 28 4.70 -39.41 13.44
CA GLU A 28 3.46 -38.69 13.12
C GLU A 28 3.80 -37.32 12.52
N LYS A 29 3.75 -37.23 11.18
CA LYS A 29 3.53 -35.96 10.49
C LYS A 29 2.16 -35.44 10.89
N ARG A 30 2.11 -34.43 11.77
CA ARG A 30 0.89 -33.63 11.97
C ARG A 30 0.64 -32.81 10.72
N SER A 31 -0.30 -33.27 9.89
CA SER A 31 -0.85 -32.52 8.77
C SER A 31 -1.66 -31.33 9.30
N ALA A 32 -1.17 -30.12 9.04
CA ALA A 32 -1.93 -28.90 9.23
C ALA A 32 -2.96 -28.74 8.09
N THR A 33 -4.06 -29.49 8.16
CA THR A 33 -5.23 -29.30 7.30
C THR A 33 -6.48 -29.37 8.16
N GLY A 34 -6.81 -28.23 8.75
CA GLY A 34 -8.07 -27.99 9.44
C GLY A 34 -8.57 -26.61 9.05
N ALA A 35 -9.18 -26.50 7.87
CA ALA A 35 -9.91 -25.31 7.44
C ALA A 35 -11.21 -25.22 8.26
N ALA A 36 -11.11 -24.73 9.50
CA ALA A 36 -12.26 -24.25 10.25
C ALA A 36 -12.60 -22.85 9.72
N SER A 37 -13.83 -22.67 9.25
CA SER A 37 -14.38 -21.36 8.87
C SER A 37 -14.10 -20.35 9.99
N ARG A 38 -13.19 -19.41 9.74
CA ARG A 38 -12.86 -18.35 10.69
C ARG A 38 -14.04 -17.36 10.66
N ASN A 39 -14.79 -17.28 11.77
CA ASN A 39 -15.89 -16.32 11.89
C ASN A 39 -15.30 -14.90 11.87
N PHE A 40 -15.46 -14.21 10.74
CA PHE A 40 -15.15 -12.80 10.56
C PHE A 40 -16.18 -11.93 11.26
N ASN A 41 -16.06 -11.79 12.57
CA ASN A 41 -16.75 -10.75 13.32
C ASN A 41 -15.83 -9.50 13.33
N PRO A 42 -16.37 -8.27 13.24
CA PRO A 42 -15.57 -7.06 13.36
C PRO A 42 -14.82 -7.08 14.70
N GLN A 43 -13.51 -7.30 14.62
CA GLN A 43 -12.67 -7.35 15.81
C GLN A 43 -12.59 -5.93 16.35
N GLY A 44 -13.29 -5.68 17.47
CA GLY A 44 -13.10 -4.46 18.23
C GLY A 44 -11.63 -4.30 18.63
N PRO A 45 -11.17 -3.09 18.96
CA PRO A 45 -9.76 -2.78 19.23
C PRO A 45 -9.14 -3.57 20.40
N SER A 46 -9.96 -4.27 21.20
CA SER A 46 -9.54 -5.11 22.31
C SER A 46 -9.22 -6.57 21.95
N THR A 47 -9.54 -7.03 20.74
CA THR A 47 -9.24 -8.41 20.31
C THR A 47 -7.98 -8.41 19.47
N ILE A 48 -6.98 -9.19 19.90
CA ILE A 48 -5.73 -9.35 19.14
C ILE A 48 -6.06 -10.08 17.83
N SER A 49 -5.60 -9.52 16.72
CA SER A 49 -5.69 -10.15 15.41
C SER A 49 -5.08 -11.56 15.44
N PRO A 50 -5.79 -12.59 14.95
CA PRO A 50 -5.25 -13.94 14.86
C PRO A 50 -3.92 -13.99 14.09
N PHE A 51 -3.75 -13.12 13.09
CA PHE A 51 -2.51 -13.02 12.33
C PHE A 51 -1.36 -12.53 13.21
N LEU A 52 -1.56 -11.43 13.95
CA LEU A 52 -0.52 -10.89 14.83
C LEU A 52 -0.18 -11.84 15.99
N GLN A 53 -1.19 -12.55 16.50
CA GLN A 53 -0.97 -13.61 17.48
C GLN A 53 -0.08 -14.72 16.89
N GLN A 54 -0.41 -15.21 15.69
CA GLN A 54 0.39 -16.23 15.00
C GLN A 54 1.82 -15.74 14.73
N LEU A 55 2.01 -14.47 14.35
CA LEU A 55 3.34 -13.91 14.21
C LEU A 55 4.12 -14.00 15.53
N SER A 56 3.53 -13.60 16.65
CA SER A 56 4.16 -13.65 17.97
C SER A 56 4.54 -15.08 18.38
N GLU A 57 3.66 -16.06 18.14
CA GLU A 57 3.88 -17.47 18.49
C GLU A 57 4.96 -18.14 17.62
N TYR A 58 5.05 -17.77 16.35
CA TYR A 58 5.99 -18.34 15.38
C TYR A 58 7.04 -17.31 14.94
N SER A 59 7.82 -16.79 15.90
CA SER A 59 8.81 -15.72 15.65
C SER A 59 9.88 -16.10 14.63
N ASP A 60 10.27 -17.38 14.58
CA ASP A 60 11.37 -17.89 13.74
C ASP A 60 10.88 -18.45 12.40
N THR A 61 9.58 -18.34 12.11
CA THR A 61 8.99 -18.81 10.85
C THR A 61 8.88 -17.66 9.86
N PRO A 62 9.23 -17.85 8.57
CA PRO A 62 8.94 -16.86 7.53
C PRO A 62 7.47 -16.45 7.52
N ILE A 63 7.23 -15.14 7.51
CA ILE A 63 5.89 -14.55 7.55
C ILE A 63 5.07 -14.98 6.34
N LYS A 64 5.68 -15.10 5.16
CA LYS A 64 4.97 -15.53 3.94
C LYS A 64 4.22 -16.85 4.13
N SER A 65 4.84 -17.82 4.80
CA SER A 65 4.23 -19.12 5.09
C SER A 65 3.04 -19.03 6.06
N LEU A 66 3.03 -18.02 6.94
CA LEU A 66 1.94 -17.77 7.89
C LEU A 66 0.83 -16.91 7.28
N LEU A 67 1.15 -16.13 6.24
CA LEU A 67 0.27 -15.14 5.63
C LEU A 67 -0.73 -15.77 4.64
N GLN A 68 -0.39 -16.88 3.98
CA GLN A 68 -1.19 -17.46 2.90
C GLN A 68 -2.70 -17.61 3.21
N PRO A 69 -3.13 -18.16 4.37
CA PRO A 69 -4.55 -18.30 4.67
C PRO A 69 -5.30 -16.96 4.67
N TYR A 70 -4.64 -15.88 5.08
CA TYR A 70 -5.22 -14.53 5.11
C TYR A 70 -5.30 -13.90 3.72
N LEU A 71 -4.39 -14.26 2.80
CA LEU A 71 -4.48 -13.86 1.39
C LEU A 71 -5.65 -14.56 0.69
N ASP A 72 -5.86 -15.84 1.00
CA ASP A 72 -6.99 -16.61 0.49
C ASP A 72 -8.32 -16.01 0.98
N ASP A 73 -8.39 -15.68 2.28
CA ASP A 73 -9.54 -15.00 2.89
C ASP A 73 -9.81 -13.63 2.23
N GLU A 74 -8.77 -12.80 2.03
CA GLU A 74 -8.90 -11.50 1.34
C GLU A 74 -9.33 -11.67 -0.13
N THR A 75 -8.87 -12.72 -0.80
CA THR A 75 -9.28 -13.06 -2.17
C THR A 75 -10.76 -13.42 -2.25
N GLN A 76 -11.26 -14.22 -1.30
CA GLN A 76 -12.69 -14.51 -1.18
C GLN A 76 -13.50 -13.25 -0.89
N LEU A 77 -12.99 -12.36 -0.04
CA LEU A 77 -13.65 -11.09 0.23
C LEU A 77 -13.72 -10.19 -1.01
N ARG A 78 -12.63 -10.08 -1.77
CA ARG A 78 -12.62 -9.39 -3.08
C ARG A 78 -13.65 -10.00 -4.03
N GLN A 79 -13.75 -11.32 -4.07
CA GLN A 79 -14.76 -12.05 -4.86
C GLN A 79 -16.19 -11.80 -4.39
N ALA A 80 -16.42 -11.64 -3.08
CA ALA A 80 -17.73 -11.34 -2.53
C ALA A 80 -18.15 -9.93 -2.92
N PHE A 81 -17.25 -8.95 -2.76
CA PHE A 81 -17.46 -7.62 -3.29
C PHE A 81 -17.77 -7.68 -4.79
N ALA A 82 -16.97 -8.42 -5.60
CA ALA A 82 -17.11 -8.65 -7.07
C ALA A 82 -18.49 -8.93 -7.60
N ARG A 83 -19.27 -9.60 -6.76
CA ARG A 83 -20.57 -10.18 -7.11
C ARG A 83 -21.70 -9.32 -6.57
N GLY A 84 -21.39 -8.16 -5.99
CA GLY A 84 -22.33 -7.31 -5.28
C GLY A 84 -22.95 -7.99 -4.05
N ASP A 85 -22.21 -8.87 -3.36
CA ASP A 85 -22.73 -9.55 -2.16
C ASP A 85 -23.05 -8.51 -1.06
N PRO A 86 -24.33 -8.38 -0.63
CA PRO A 86 -24.72 -7.40 0.38
C PRO A 86 -24.06 -7.65 1.74
N HIS A 87 -23.65 -8.89 2.04
CA HIS A 87 -23.01 -9.26 3.30
C HIS A 87 -21.49 -9.08 3.27
N ALA A 88 -20.87 -8.82 2.11
CA ALA A 88 -19.42 -8.59 2.03
C ALA A 88 -18.97 -7.41 2.92
N ALA A 89 -19.81 -6.40 3.10
CA ALA A 89 -19.54 -5.26 3.97
C ALA A 89 -19.50 -5.60 5.47
N GLU A 90 -20.11 -6.73 5.88
CA GLU A 90 -20.12 -7.21 7.26
C GLU A 90 -18.82 -7.95 7.62
N VAL A 91 -18.10 -8.44 6.61
CA VAL A 91 -16.83 -9.15 6.76
C VAL A 91 -15.68 -8.16 6.87
N SER A 92 -14.89 -8.29 7.95
CA SER A 92 -13.72 -7.45 8.20
C SER A 92 -12.44 -8.28 8.30
N HIS A 93 -11.48 -7.99 7.43
CA HIS A 93 -10.11 -8.49 7.50
C HIS A 93 -9.16 -7.47 8.13
N LEU A 94 -9.70 -6.43 8.78
CA LEU A 94 -8.93 -5.31 9.30
C LEU A 94 -8.29 -5.66 10.64
N ILE A 95 -7.11 -5.11 10.85
CA ILE A 95 -6.37 -5.11 12.10
C ILE A 95 -6.39 -3.67 12.62
N ALA A 96 -7.12 -3.42 13.71
CA ALA A 96 -7.05 -2.15 14.43
C ALA A 96 -5.75 -2.10 15.25
N LEU A 97 -4.81 -1.21 14.88
CA LEU A 97 -3.46 -1.22 15.44
C LEU A 97 -3.41 -0.75 16.90
N TYR A 98 -4.27 0.18 17.28
CA TYR A 98 -4.22 0.82 18.60
C TYR A 98 -5.50 0.58 19.42
N PRO A 99 -5.41 0.52 20.75
CA PRO A 99 -4.17 0.34 21.53
C PRO A 99 -3.70 -1.13 21.51
N HIS A 100 -2.47 -1.36 21.94
CA HIS A 100 -1.83 -2.66 22.20
C HIS A 100 -1.29 -3.45 21.00
N GLN A 101 -2.04 -3.58 19.89
CA GLN A 101 -1.63 -4.44 18.78
C GLN A 101 -0.37 -3.94 18.06
N GLN A 102 -0.12 -2.63 18.06
CA GLN A 102 1.08 -2.02 17.47
C GLN A 102 2.39 -2.59 18.03
N SER A 103 2.39 -3.07 19.28
CA SER A 103 3.56 -3.65 19.93
C SER A 103 3.98 -5.00 19.34
N LEU A 104 3.06 -5.69 18.65
CA LEU A 104 3.32 -6.96 17.97
C LEU A 104 3.94 -6.75 16.58
N LEU A 105 3.88 -5.53 16.03
CA LEU A 105 4.50 -5.18 14.75
C LEU A 105 5.96 -4.79 14.99
N THR A 106 6.84 -5.79 15.04
CA THR A 106 8.28 -5.60 15.18
C THR A 106 9.01 -6.05 13.91
N SER A 107 10.08 -5.36 13.53
CA SER A 107 10.85 -5.63 12.31
C SER A 107 11.38 -7.07 12.30
N ARG A 108 11.18 -7.77 11.18
CA ARG A 108 11.66 -9.15 10.96
C ARG A 108 12.43 -9.23 9.65
N VAL A 109 13.65 -9.77 9.72
CA VAL A 109 14.54 -9.92 8.55
C VAL A 109 14.68 -11.37 8.07
N ILE A 110 14.06 -12.34 8.77
CA ILE A 110 14.17 -13.79 8.50
C ILE A 110 13.86 -14.13 7.04
N GLU A 111 12.90 -13.43 6.44
CA GLU A 111 12.53 -13.56 5.03
C GLU A 111 13.75 -13.42 4.09
N ARG A 112 14.62 -12.42 4.35
CA ARG A 112 15.81 -12.17 3.52
C ARG A 112 16.87 -13.25 3.68
N ASP A 113 16.90 -13.93 4.83
CA ASP A 113 17.83 -15.03 5.09
C ASP A 113 17.37 -16.33 4.42
N VAL A 114 16.05 -16.54 4.31
CA VAL A 114 15.46 -17.76 3.76
C VAL A 114 15.33 -17.74 2.24
N TYR A 115 14.83 -16.64 1.64
CA TYR A 115 14.46 -16.63 0.21
C TYR A 115 15.58 -16.19 -0.74
N GLY A 116 16.78 -15.89 -0.23
CA GLY A 116 17.93 -15.49 -1.04
C GLY A 116 17.82 -14.08 -1.64
N PRO A 117 18.95 -13.39 -1.89
CA PRO A 117 18.95 -12.02 -2.41
C PRO A 117 18.50 -11.91 -3.88
N ASP A 118 18.55 -13.00 -4.63
CA ASP A 118 18.21 -13.10 -6.05
C ASP A 118 16.71 -12.97 -6.33
N LYS A 119 15.86 -13.26 -5.35
CA LYS A 119 14.39 -13.13 -5.43
C LYS A 119 13.84 -11.74 -5.11
N TYR A 120 14.71 -10.80 -4.74
CA TYR A 120 14.34 -9.43 -4.43
C TYR A 120 14.62 -8.52 -5.60
N LEU A 121 13.75 -7.55 -5.87
CA LEU A 121 13.96 -6.41 -6.75
C LEU A 121 14.07 -5.15 -5.90
N LEU A 122 14.74 -4.12 -6.43
CA LEU A 122 14.90 -2.84 -5.76
C LEU A 122 15.43 -3.03 -4.33
N ARG A 123 16.39 -3.93 -4.12
CA ARG A 123 16.77 -4.34 -2.77
C ARG A 123 17.35 -3.17 -1.96
N LEU A 124 16.95 -3.05 -0.70
CA LEU A 124 17.47 -2.07 0.26
C LEU A 124 18.82 -2.52 0.82
N PRO A 125 19.74 -1.57 1.05
CA PRO A 125 20.89 -1.77 1.93
C PRO A 125 20.47 -2.24 3.33
N ALA A 126 21.34 -2.99 4.01
CA ALA A 126 21.04 -3.61 5.30
C ALA A 126 20.63 -2.59 6.38
N GLU A 127 21.27 -1.42 6.35
CA GLU A 127 21.03 -0.30 7.25
C GLU A 127 19.63 0.32 7.14
N LYS A 128 18.89 0.10 6.04
CA LYS A 128 17.57 0.71 5.80
C LYS A 128 16.37 -0.14 6.25
N ILE A 129 16.57 -1.43 6.57
CA ILE A 129 15.47 -2.40 6.86
C ILE A 129 15.02 -2.32 8.33
N GLY A 130 15.74 -1.56 9.14
CA GLY A 130 15.55 -1.49 10.59
C GLY A 130 16.21 -2.67 11.30
N ARG A 131 16.44 -2.51 12.60
CA ARG A 131 17.04 -3.56 13.43
C ARG A 131 15.99 -4.64 13.73
N PRO A 132 16.33 -5.94 13.67
CA PRO A 132 15.41 -7.01 14.05
C PRO A 132 14.83 -6.77 15.45
N GLY A 133 13.52 -6.93 15.58
CA GLY A 133 12.79 -6.70 16.84
C GLY A 133 12.49 -5.23 17.16
N ALA A 134 13.02 -4.26 16.42
CA ALA A 134 12.63 -2.85 16.60
C ALA A 134 11.17 -2.62 16.20
N PRO A 135 10.47 -1.61 16.77
CA PRO A 135 9.11 -1.28 16.33
C PRO A 135 9.06 -1.03 14.82
N ALA A 136 8.14 -1.70 14.12
CA ALA A 136 7.92 -1.49 12.68
C ALA A 136 6.95 -0.33 12.41
N VAL A 137 6.23 0.12 13.44
CA VAL A 137 5.28 1.25 13.44
C VAL A 137 5.52 2.14 14.67
N VAL A 138 4.98 3.36 14.67
CA VAL A 138 5.01 4.26 15.85
C VAL A 138 4.28 3.66 17.04
N THR A 139 4.75 3.96 18.26
CA THR A 139 4.43 3.16 19.45
C THR A 139 3.12 3.56 20.14
N SER A 140 2.52 4.70 19.79
CA SER A 140 1.24 5.15 20.32
C SER A 140 0.36 5.83 19.26
N LEU A 141 -0.96 5.83 19.50
CA LEU A 141 -1.92 6.55 18.65
C LEU A 141 -1.66 8.06 18.68
N ASP A 142 -1.32 8.63 19.83
CA ASP A 142 -0.99 10.05 19.96
C ASP A 142 0.21 10.44 19.10
N GLN A 143 1.23 9.58 19.02
CA GLN A 143 2.37 9.78 18.14
C GLN A 143 1.95 9.72 16.66
N TYR A 144 1.11 8.75 16.29
CA TYR A 144 0.55 8.66 14.94
C TYR A 144 -0.24 9.93 14.57
N GLN A 145 -1.12 10.39 15.46
CA GLN A 145 -1.95 11.58 15.22
C GLN A 145 -1.09 12.84 15.10
N THR A 146 -0.06 12.99 15.94
CA THR A 146 0.92 14.07 15.84
C THR A 146 1.66 14.03 14.49
N ASN A 147 2.08 12.83 14.07
CA ASN A 147 2.72 12.64 12.78
C ASN A 147 1.77 12.96 11.60
N PHE A 148 0.51 12.53 11.67
CA PHE A 148 -0.48 12.77 10.62
C PHE A 148 -0.84 14.26 10.52
N GLU A 149 -0.93 14.95 11.65
CA GLU A 149 -1.15 16.40 11.70
C GLU A 149 0.04 17.17 11.11
N ALA A 150 1.28 16.77 11.42
CA ALA A 150 2.47 17.35 10.80
C ALA A 150 2.57 17.04 9.30
N PHE A 151 2.31 15.78 8.89
CA PHE A 151 2.29 15.38 7.48
C PHE A 151 1.29 16.21 6.67
N SER A 152 0.11 16.47 7.23
CA SER A 152 -0.97 17.20 6.56
C SER A 152 -0.94 18.71 6.77
N HIS A 153 0.04 19.25 7.52
CA HIS A 153 0.06 20.63 8.01
C HIS A 153 -1.29 21.06 8.64
N ALA A 154 -1.90 20.16 9.41
CA ALA A 154 -3.21 20.34 10.04
C ALA A 154 -4.35 20.74 9.08
N SER A 155 -4.21 20.51 7.78
CA SER A 155 -5.22 20.88 6.77
C SER A 155 -6.58 20.20 7.00
N LEU A 156 -6.59 19.03 7.65
CA LEU A 156 -7.78 18.26 8.00
C LEU A 156 -8.21 18.41 9.47
N SER A 157 -7.62 19.35 10.22
CA SER A 157 -7.94 19.55 11.64
C SER A 157 -9.43 19.88 11.83
N GLY A 158 -10.09 19.16 12.74
CA GLY A 158 -11.51 19.30 13.02
C GLY A 158 -12.46 18.69 11.98
N LEU A 159 -11.96 17.91 11.02
CA LEU A 159 -12.78 17.16 10.07
C LEU A 159 -13.68 16.15 10.81
N ASP A 160 -14.95 16.04 10.38
CA ASP A 160 -15.81 14.92 10.75
C ASP A 160 -15.48 13.70 9.90
N TRP A 161 -14.76 12.76 10.52
CA TRP A 161 -14.27 11.54 9.89
C TRP A 161 -15.33 10.45 9.71
N SER A 162 -16.59 10.70 10.07
CA SER A 162 -17.67 9.74 9.79
C SER A 162 -17.72 9.41 8.30
N ASN A 163 -17.62 8.12 7.95
CA ASN A 163 -17.71 7.60 6.58
C ASN A 163 -16.60 8.09 5.62
N VAL A 164 -15.48 8.57 6.13
CA VAL A 164 -14.30 8.94 5.35
C VAL A 164 -13.02 8.44 6.04
N ILE A 165 -12.05 7.98 5.26
CA ILE A 165 -10.72 7.61 5.74
C ILE A 165 -9.64 8.28 4.89
N ALA A 166 -8.49 8.56 5.50
CA ALA A 166 -7.24 8.69 4.76
C ALA A 166 -6.65 7.29 4.57
N ALA A 167 -6.12 6.97 3.39
CA ALA A 167 -5.55 5.64 3.14
C ALA A 167 -4.37 5.69 2.16
N GLY A 168 -3.61 4.60 2.08
CA GLY A 168 -2.45 4.53 1.19
C GLY A 168 -1.23 5.21 1.80
N SER A 169 -0.45 5.92 0.99
CA SER A 169 0.75 6.64 1.49
C SER A 169 0.42 7.67 2.57
N SER A 170 -0.73 8.36 2.47
CA SER A 170 -1.12 9.40 3.43
C SER A 170 -1.35 8.86 4.85
N ALA A 171 -1.78 7.59 4.98
CA ALA A 171 -1.93 6.91 6.26
C ALA A 171 -0.68 6.09 6.65
N LEU A 172 0.03 5.52 5.67
CA LEU A 172 1.24 4.73 5.92
C LEU A 172 2.41 5.58 6.43
N LEU A 173 2.72 6.71 5.79
CA LEU A 173 3.97 7.43 6.11
C LEU A 173 3.99 7.98 7.55
N PRO A 174 2.88 8.51 8.09
CA PRO A 174 2.81 8.88 9.51
C PRO A 174 2.90 7.69 10.49
N LEU A 175 2.58 6.47 10.02
CA LEU A 175 2.63 5.23 10.81
C LEU A 175 4.06 4.69 10.96
N LEU A 176 4.94 4.96 10.00
CA LEU A 176 6.30 4.42 10.01
C LEU A 176 7.18 5.12 11.05
N PRO A 177 8.10 4.38 11.70
CA PRO A 177 9.14 4.97 12.52
C PRO A 177 9.95 6.01 11.75
N ARG A 178 10.44 7.02 12.47
CA ARG A 178 11.31 8.04 11.90
C ARG A 178 12.57 7.38 11.31
N ARG A 179 12.96 7.86 10.14
CA ARG A 179 14.16 7.43 9.43
C ARG A 179 15.41 8.06 10.04
N ASP A 180 16.36 7.22 10.39
CA ASP A 180 17.67 7.65 10.91
C ASP A 180 18.56 8.28 9.82
N ASP A 181 18.29 7.96 8.54
CA ASP A 181 19.02 8.48 7.39
C ASP A 181 18.53 9.86 6.91
N VAL A 182 17.63 10.51 7.66
CA VAL A 182 17.07 11.83 7.33
C VAL A 182 17.33 12.80 8.48
N ASP A 183 18.34 13.64 8.29
CA ASP A 183 18.67 14.71 9.22
C ASP A 183 17.88 15.97 8.90
N ILE A 184 17.19 16.52 9.90
CA ILE A 184 16.42 17.74 9.77
C ILE A 184 17.08 18.80 10.64
N ALA A 185 17.72 19.77 9.98
CA ALA A 185 18.35 20.88 10.67
C ALA A 185 17.32 21.62 11.53
N PHE A 186 17.53 21.61 12.85
CA PHE A 186 16.64 22.31 13.77
C PHE A 186 16.81 23.82 13.62
N ASN A 187 15.77 24.50 13.13
CA ASN A 187 15.71 25.96 13.13
C ASN A 187 14.41 26.44 13.82
N PRO A 188 14.46 26.81 15.11
CA PRO A 188 13.28 27.18 15.88
C PRO A 188 12.62 28.48 15.41
N ALA A 189 13.29 29.25 14.54
CA ALA A 189 12.78 30.51 14.01
C ALA A 189 12.03 30.37 12.68
N VAL A 190 12.03 29.17 12.06
CA VAL A 190 11.60 29.00 10.66
C VAL A 190 10.49 27.96 10.53
N GLU A 191 10.64 26.73 11.03
CA GLU A 191 9.70 25.63 10.75
C GLU A 191 9.58 24.58 11.88
N ASN A 192 8.45 23.87 11.93
CA ASN A 192 8.26 22.70 12.78
C ASN A 192 9.09 21.52 12.24
N PRO A 193 10.07 20.97 13.00
CA PRO A 193 10.96 19.92 12.49
C PRO A 193 10.26 18.65 12.01
N LEU A 194 9.10 18.32 12.57
CA LEU A 194 8.33 17.16 12.16
C LEU A 194 7.61 17.41 10.82
N GLU A 195 7.15 18.63 10.59
CA GLU A 195 6.59 19.05 9.30
C GLU A 195 7.69 19.05 8.23
N THR A 196 8.85 19.63 8.51
CA THR A 196 10.02 19.61 7.60
C THR A 196 10.46 18.16 7.31
N TYR A 197 10.44 17.27 8.31
CA TYR A 197 10.70 15.84 8.10
C TYR A 197 9.79 15.23 7.03
N PHE A 198 8.47 15.42 7.15
CA PHE A 198 7.52 14.89 6.16
C PHE A 198 7.63 15.60 4.82
N GLN A 199 8.00 16.89 4.79
CA GLN A 199 8.27 17.61 3.56
C GLN A 199 9.48 17.03 2.82
N GLU A 200 10.54 16.61 3.52
CA GLU A 200 11.71 15.95 2.92
C GLU A 200 11.37 14.55 2.42
N ILE A 201 10.80 13.69 3.27
CA ILE A 201 10.62 12.26 2.93
C ILE A 201 9.43 11.99 2.01
N ALA A 202 8.51 12.94 1.89
CA ALA A 202 7.24 12.75 1.21
C ALA A 202 6.87 13.98 0.37
N SER A 203 7.84 14.75 -0.14
CA SER A 203 7.60 16.01 -0.86
C SER A 203 6.53 15.94 -1.95
N ALA A 204 6.39 14.82 -2.66
CA ALA A 204 5.40 14.63 -3.74
C ALA A 204 4.13 13.87 -3.31
N SER A 205 3.94 13.60 -2.03
CA SER A 205 2.79 12.82 -1.54
C SER A 205 1.57 13.71 -1.30
N ASP A 206 0.45 13.34 -1.92
CA ASP A 206 -0.87 13.91 -1.66
C ASP A 206 -1.56 13.23 -0.46
N ILE A 207 -2.69 13.81 -0.06
CA ILE A 207 -3.57 13.23 0.97
C ILE A 207 -4.79 12.61 0.29
N ASP A 208 -4.75 11.29 0.09
CA ASP A 208 -5.86 10.52 -0.49
C ASP A 208 -6.93 10.20 0.56
N LEU A 209 -8.16 10.61 0.27
CA LEU A 209 -9.36 10.36 1.06
C LEU A 209 -10.34 9.45 0.31
N PHE A 210 -10.93 8.50 1.02
CA PHE A 210 -11.86 7.51 0.50
C PHE A 210 -13.18 7.57 1.27
N LEU A 211 -14.29 7.61 0.55
CA LEU A 211 -15.63 7.63 1.11
C LEU A 211 -16.21 6.21 1.14
N TYR A 212 -16.87 5.84 2.23
CA TYR A 212 -17.47 4.50 2.36
C TYR A 212 -18.81 4.54 3.08
N GLY A 213 -19.71 3.62 2.71
CA GLY A 213 -21.03 3.48 3.35
C GLY A 213 -21.96 4.67 3.12
N LEU A 214 -21.73 5.45 2.05
CA LEU A 214 -22.55 6.61 1.67
C LEU A 214 -23.25 6.36 0.34
N ASP A 215 -24.43 6.95 0.18
CA ASP A 215 -25.04 7.17 -1.14
C ASP A 215 -24.43 8.41 -1.84
N GLU A 216 -24.78 8.64 -3.11
CA GLU A 216 -24.22 9.74 -3.92
C GLU A 216 -24.52 11.13 -3.33
N ASP A 217 -25.72 11.33 -2.77
CA ASP A 217 -26.13 12.61 -2.17
C ASP A 217 -25.38 12.89 -0.87
N GLN A 218 -25.23 11.86 -0.03
CA GLN A 218 -24.45 11.93 1.20
C GLN A 218 -22.97 12.17 0.89
N ALA A 219 -22.41 11.48 -0.10
CA ALA A 219 -21.03 11.65 -0.52
C ALA A 219 -20.77 13.05 -1.08
N THR A 220 -21.68 13.58 -1.90
CA THR A 220 -21.67 14.97 -2.39
C THR A 220 -21.60 15.96 -1.24
N ARG A 221 -22.46 15.82 -0.21
CA ARG A 221 -22.42 16.67 0.99
C ARG A 221 -21.12 16.52 1.77
N LYS A 222 -20.59 15.30 1.89
CA LYS A 222 -19.32 15.03 2.58
C LYS A 222 -18.14 15.68 1.87
N ILE A 223 -18.08 15.66 0.54
CA ILE A 223 -17.06 16.34 -0.26
C ILE A 223 -17.06 17.85 0.02
N ILE A 224 -18.24 18.49 0.02
CA ILE A 224 -18.39 19.92 0.31
C ILE A 224 -17.92 20.24 1.75
N GLN A 225 -18.26 19.39 2.72
CA GLN A 225 -17.80 19.54 4.11
C GLN A 225 -16.27 19.44 4.22
N ILE A 226 -15.65 18.48 3.54
CA ILE A 226 -14.19 18.31 3.51
C ILE A 226 -13.54 19.57 2.92
N GLU A 227 -14.05 20.04 1.78
CA GLU A 227 -13.54 21.26 1.11
C GLU A 227 -13.58 22.48 2.04
N SER A 228 -14.73 22.69 2.70
CA SER A 228 -14.89 23.79 3.64
C SER A 228 -13.92 23.72 4.83
N THR A 229 -13.61 22.51 5.30
CA THR A 229 -12.65 22.28 6.39
C THR A 229 -11.25 22.67 5.96
N ILE A 230 -10.84 22.19 4.77
CA ILE A 230 -9.52 22.48 4.18
C ILE A 230 -9.36 23.98 3.95
N ARG A 231 -10.34 24.65 3.34
CA ARG A 231 -10.30 26.10 3.11
C ARG A 231 -10.15 26.89 4.41
N LYS A 232 -10.93 26.53 5.43
CA LYS A 232 -10.86 27.17 6.75
C LYS A 232 -9.45 27.05 7.34
N ASN A 233 -8.89 25.84 7.34
CA ASN A 233 -7.59 25.57 7.95
C ASN A 233 -6.44 26.21 7.18
N GLN A 234 -6.55 26.32 5.85
CA GLN A 234 -5.56 26.99 4.99
C GLN A 234 -5.80 28.51 4.83
N ARG A 235 -6.84 29.06 5.48
CA ARG A 235 -7.25 30.47 5.37
C ARG A 235 -7.44 30.91 3.91
N LEU A 236 -8.22 30.14 3.17
CA LEU A 236 -8.55 30.37 1.76
C LEU A 236 -9.95 30.98 1.61
N LEU A 237 -10.11 31.86 0.63
CA LEU A 237 -11.42 32.43 0.26
C LEU A 237 -12.27 31.37 -0.47
N THR A 238 -13.60 31.50 -0.41
CA THR A 238 -14.55 30.50 -0.96
C THR A 238 -14.67 30.52 -2.47
N ASP A 239 -14.22 31.58 -3.15
CA ASP A 239 -14.36 31.82 -4.58
C ASP A 239 -13.09 31.50 -5.40
N GLY A 240 -12.01 31.05 -4.76
CA GLY A 240 -10.68 30.93 -5.37
C GLY A 240 -10.52 29.90 -6.49
N GLY A 241 -11.57 29.18 -6.88
CA GLY A 241 -11.56 28.15 -7.92
C GLY A 241 -10.35 27.22 -7.86
N LEU A 242 -10.26 26.42 -6.80
CA LEU A 242 -9.08 25.61 -6.41
C LEU A 242 -9.34 24.10 -6.48
N THR A 243 -10.34 23.70 -7.24
CA THR A 243 -10.77 22.30 -7.32
C THR A 243 -10.58 21.80 -8.73
N LEU A 244 -9.90 20.67 -8.86
CA LEU A 244 -9.76 19.89 -10.08
C LEU A 244 -10.63 18.64 -9.95
N ARG A 245 -11.44 18.33 -10.96
CA ARG A 245 -12.19 17.08 -11.07
C ARG A 245 -11.70 16.30 -12.29
N THR A 246 -11.46 15.01 -12.10
CA THR A 246 -11.23 14.02 -13.16
C THR A 246 -12.39 13.02 -13.16
N ASN A 247 -12.29 11.94 -13.94
CA ASN A 247 -13.28 10.85 -13.90
C ASN A 247 -13.21 10.08 -12.57
N ASN A 248 -12.01 9.96 -12.00
CA ASN A 248 -11.75 9.09 -10.86
C ASN A 248 -11.56 9.83 -9.54
N ALA A 249 -11.35 11.16 -9.57
CA ALA A 249 -11.04 11.93 -8.36
C ALA A 249 -11.50 13.40 -8.40
N ILE A 250 -11.67 13.97 -7.21
CA ILE A 250 -11.66 15.42 -6.97
C ILE A 250 -10.43 15.78 -6.16
N THR A 251 -9.61 16.70 -6.67
CA THR A 251 -8.42 17.18 -5.98
C THR A 251 -8.56 18.65 -5.59
N PHE A 252 -8.44 18.92 -4.30
CA PHE A 252 -8.36 20.25 -3.72
C PHE A 252 -6.91 20.74 -3.77
N ILE A 253 -6.67 21.70 -4.65
CA ILE A 253 -5.35 22.26 -4.91
C ILE A 253 -5.02 23.28 -3.82
N SER A 254 -4.09 22.90 -2.95
CA SER A 254 -3.43 23.82 -2.04
C SER A 254 -2.59 24.87 -2.80
N PRO A 255 -2.93 26.16 -2.70
CA PRO A 255 -2.25 27.22 -3.45
C PRO A 255 -1.03 27.79 -2.72
N ARG A 256 -0.76 27.35 -1.48
CA ARG A 256 0.31 27.82 -0.62
C ARG A 256 1.12 26.62 -0.15
N TRP A 257 2.40 26.60 -0.47
CA TRP A 257 3.34 25.72 0.20
C TRP A 257 3.40 26.06 1.70
N PRO A 258 3.54 25.08 2.61
CA PRO A 258 3.75 23.64 2.40
C PRO A 258 2.46 22.78 2.47
N TYR A 259 1.28 23.34 2.20
CA TYR A 259 0.05 22.53 2.23
C TYR A 259 -0.03 21.57 1.04
N ARG A 260 -0.24 20.30 1.32
CA ARG A 260 -0.41 19.23 0.33
C ARG A 260 -1.78 19.31 -0.35
N HIS A 261 -1.86 18.84 -1.58
CA HIS A 261 -3.15 18.62 -2.22
C HIS A 261 -3.91 17.52 -1.47
N VAL A 262 -5.22 17.68 -1.40
CA VAL A 262 -6.12 16.67 -0.82
C VAL A 262 -6.98 16.11 -1.93
N GLN A 263 -6.92 14.81 -2.14
CA GLN A 263 -7.64 14.12 -3.19
C GLN A 263 -8.73 13.26 -2.60
N ILE A 264 -9.94 13.33 -3.15
CA ILE A 264 -11.07 12.46 -2.82
C ILE A 264 -11.30 11.55 -4.01
N ILE A 265 -11.24 10.25 -3.76
CA ILE A 265 -11.52 9.23 -4.77
C ILE A 265 -13.03 9.17 -5.05
N LEU A 266 -13.43 9.32 -6.31
CA LEU A 266 -14.83 9.33 -6.77
C LEU A 266 -15.41 7.93 -6.92
N ARG A 267 -15.23 7.11 -5.90
CA ARG A 267 -15.79 5.77 -5.81
C ARG A 267 -16.45 5.58 -4.45
N LEU A 268 -17.64 5.01 -4.44
CA LEU A 268 -18.39 4.74 -3.22
C LEU A 268 -18.16 3.29 -2.79
N TYR A 269 -17.31 3.14 -1.78
CA TYR A 269 -17.06 1.84 -1.16
C TYR A 269 -18.15 1.52 -0.14
N LYS A 270 -18.36 0.24 0.18
CA LYS A 270 -19.28 -0.22 1.23
C LYS A 270 -18.63 -0.20 2.61
N SER A 271 -17.34 -0.50 2.71
CA SER A 271 -16.61 -0.54 3.97
C SER A 271 -15.11 -0.21 3.82
N ILE A 272 -14.42 0.03 4.94
CA ILE A 272 -12.95 0.20 4.97
C ILE A 272 -12.25 -1.05 4.44
N SER A 273 -12.81 -2.24 4.68
CA SER A 273 -12.31 -3.50 4.12
C SER A 273 -12.28 -3.46 2.60
N GLU A 274 -13.35 -2.98 1.95
CA GLU A 274 -13.39 -2.88 0.49
C GLU A 274 -12.32 -1.93 -0.06
N VAL A 275 -12.10 -0.80 0.62
CA VAL A 275 -11.04 0.16 0.23
C VAL A 275 -9.67 -0.52 0.25
N LEU A 276 -9.30 -1.17 1.36
CA LEU A 276 -7.97 -1.76 1.49
C LEU A 276 -7.78 -3.03 0.65
N ALA A 277 -8.85 -3.81 0.44
CA ALA A 277 -8.81 -4.97 -0.45
C ALA A 277 -8.54 -4.59 -1.91
N GLY A 278 -8.93 -3.37 -2.31
CA GLY A 278 -8.69 -2.82 -3.65
C GLY A 278 -7.26 -2.28 -3.89
N PHE A 279 -6.41 -2.21 -2.88
CA PHE A 279 -5.03 -1.72 -3.06
C PHE A 279 -4.12 -2.75 -3.71
N ASP A 280 -3.27 -2.26 -4.61
CA ASP A 280 -2.34 -3.06 -5.39
C ASP A 280 -1.07 -3.44 -4.62
N VAL A 281 -0.49 -2.48 -3.88
CA VAL A 281 0.75 -2.66 -3.12
C VAL A 281 0.46 -2.95 -1.64
N ASP A 282 1.12 -3.97 -1.08
CA ASP A 282 0.88 -4.44 0.29
C ASP A 282 1.03 -3.36 1.35
N CYS A 283 2.16 -2.64 1.37
CA CYS A 283 2.41 -1.64 2.41
C CYS A 283 1.45 -0.47 2.37
N ALA A 284 0.79 -0.23 1.23
CA ALA A 284 -0.21 0.81 1.09
C ALA A 284 -1.48 0.49 1.89
N CYS A 285 -1.69 -0.76 2.32
CA CYS A 285 -2.90 -1.24 3.02
C CYS A 285 -2.99 -0.73 4.45
N VAL A 286 -3.10 0.59 4.59
CA VAL A 286 -3.24 1.32 5.84
C VAL A 286 -4.34 2.35 5.65
N ALA A 287 -5.21 2.47 6.65
CA ALA A 287 -6.28 3.46 6.70
C ALA A 287 -6.32 4.16 8.05
N TYR A 288 -6.73 5.42 8.06
CA TYR A 288 -6.97 6.22 9.26
C TYR A 288 -8.34 6.88 9.18
N ASP A 289 -9.18 6.66 10.19
CA ASP A 289 -10.56 7.16 10.26
C ASP A 289 -10.71 8.36 11.22
N GLY A 290 -9.64 9.06 11.53
CA GLY A 290 -9.64 10.14 12.52
C GLY A 290 -9.56 9.69 13.98
N ARG A 291 -9.70 8.39 14.26
CA ARG A 291 -9.71 7.84 15.63
C ARG A 291 -8.83 6.60 15.78
N GLN A 292 -8.59 5.87 14.71
CA GLN A 292 -7.94 4.58 14.70
C GLN A 292 -7.18 4.36 13.39
N VAL A 293 -6.08 3.61 13.47
CA VAL A 293 -5.32 3.16 12.30
C VAL A 293 -5.60 1.69 12.05
N TYR A 294 -6.03 1.37 10.83
CA TYR A 294 -6.29 0.02 10.38
C TYR A 294 -5.22 -0.42 9.38
N THR A 295 -4.91 -1.70 9.38
CA THR A 295 -4.16 -2.37 8.31
C THR A 295 -4.75 -3.73 8.00
N THR A 296 -4.24 -4.43 6.99
CA THR A 296 -4.61 -5.80 6.63
C THR A 296 -3.48 -6.76 7.01
N PRO A 297 -3.70 -8.09 7.06
CA PRO A 297 -2.61 -9.04 7.28
C PRO A 297 -1.43 -8.86 6.31
N ARG A 298 -1.68 -8.62 5.02
CA ARG A 298 -0.60 -8.34 4.05
C ARG A 298 0.06 -6.99 4.26
N GLY A 299 -0.70 -5.96 4.66
CA GLY A 299 -0.17 -4.66 5.06
C GLY A 299 0.76 -4.77 6.28
N ALA A 300 0.32 -5.47 7.33
CA ALA A 300 1.14 -5.75 8.50
C ALA A 300 2.40 -6.56 8.15
N ALA A 301 2.28 -7.60 7.31
CA ALA A 301 3.41 -8.41 6.85
C ALA A 301 4.47 -7.56 6.12
N SER A 302 4.04 -6.71 5.19
CA SER A 302 4.95 -5.85 4.42
C SER A 302 5.61 -4.77 5.27
N ILE A 303 4.89 -4.21 6.25
CA ILE A 303 5.44 -3.24 7.23
C ILE A 303 6.50 -3.90 8.12
N ILE A 304 6.21 -5.09 8.64
CA ILE A 304 7.12 -5.86 9.50
C ILE A 304 8.41 -6.26 8.77
N THR A 305 8.27 -6.72 7.52
CA THR A 305 9.40 -7.23 6.73
C THR A 305 10.10 -6.15 5.91
N ARG A 306 9.52 -4.94 5.88
CA ARG A 306 9.88 -3.87 4.94
C ARG A 306 9.96 -4.38 3.50
N THR A 307 9.00 -5.20 3.08
CA THR A 307 8.99 -5.86 1.76
C THR A 307 7.57 -5.88 1.18
N ASN A 308 7.39 -5.40 -0.04
CA ASN A 308 6.19 -5.61 -0.84
C ASN A 308 6.35 -6.87 -1.69
N THR A 309 5.33 -7.74 -1.73
CA THR A 309 5.34 -8.92 -2.59
C THR A 309 4.66 -8.60 -3.92
N ILE A 310 5.24 -9.04 -5.03
CA ILE A 310 4.60 -8.95 -6.34
C ILE A 310 3.43 -9.95 -6.39
N ASP A 311 2.22 -9.42 -6.55
CA ASP A 311 0.97 -10.15 -6.75
C ASP A 311 0.30 -9.62 -8.02
N LEU A 312 0.45 -10.35 -9.12
CA LEU A 312 -0.04 -9.92 -10.42
C LEU A 312 -1.57 -9.88 -10.50
N THR A 313 -2.28 -10.61 -9.63
CA THR A 313 -3.75 -10.54 -9.51
C THR A 313 -4.27 -9.19 -8.99
N ARG A 314 -3.36 -8.32 -8.56
CA ARG A 314 -3.61 -6.97 -8.05
C ARG A 314 -2.95 -5.89 -8.88
N ARG A 315 -2.25 -6.26 -9.96
CA ARG A 315 -1.46 -5.33 -10.77
C ARG A 315 -2.36 -4.22 -11.33
N SER A 316 -2.09 -3.00 -10.90
CA SER A 316 -2.67 -1.78 -11.44
C SER A 316 -1.77 -1.19 -12.53
N PRO A 317 -2.20 -0.19 -13.31
CA PRO A 317 -1.41 0.37 -14.41
C PRO A 317 -0.24 1.22 -13.89
N SER A 318 -0.26 1.58 -12.60
CA SER A 318 0.83 2.27 -11.90
C SER A 318 1.58 1.36 -10.92
N TYR A 319 1.39 0.03 -10.99
CA TYR A 319 1.90 -0.91 -10.01
C TYR A 319 3.43 -0.88 -9.90
N GLU A 320 4.13 -0.95 -11.03
CA GLU A 320 5.59 -0.92 -11.13
C GLU A 320 6.16 0.35 -10.49
N TYR A 321 5.56 1.50 -10.78
CA TYR A 321 5.96 2.77 -10.18
C TYR A 321 5.59 2.90 -8.72
N ARG A 322 4.43 2.39 -8.29
CA ARG A 322 4.07 2.38 -6.87
C ARG A 322 5.05 1.53 -6.07
N LEU A 323 5.47 0.37 -6.59
CA LEU A 323 6.55 -0.43 -6.00
C LEU A 323 7.86 0.36 -5.91
N TYR A 324 8.26 1.05 -6.99
CA TYR A 324 9.44 1.93 -6.99
C TYR A 324 9.31 3.12 -6.02
N LYS A 325 8.14 3.73 -5.92
CA LYS A 325 7.82 4.82 -4.99
C LYS A 325 7.99 4.35 -3.56
N TYR A 326 7.39 3.22 -3.19
CA TYR A 326 7.50 2.67 -1.84
C TYR A 326 8.92 2.22 -1.49
N ARG A 327 9.76 1.89 -2.48
CA ARG A 327 11.20 1.71 -2.24
C ARG A 327 11.89 2.96 -1.68
N SER A 328 11.46 4.16 -2.07
CA SER A 328 11.97 5.40 -1.49
C SER A 328 11.56 5.60 -0.01
N HIS A 329 10.56 4.84 0.44
CA HIS A 329 10.07 4.80 1.83
C HIS A 329 10.56 3.56 2.60
N ASN A 330 11.68 2.98 2.17
CA ASN A 330 12.34 1.81 2.75
C ASN A 330 11.46 0.54 2.71
N PHE A 331 10.94 0.19 1.53
CA PHE A 331 10.38 -1.13 1.25
C PHE A 331 11.11 -1.82 0.09
N ASP A 332 11.53 -3.06 0.28
CA ASP A 332 11.95 -3.95 -0.80
C ASP A 332 10.77 -4.34 -1.69
N VAL A 333 11.12 -4.94 -2.84
CA VAL A 333 10.18 -5.69 -3.66
C VAL A 333 10.65 -7.15 -3.70
N TYR A 334 9.73 -8.09 -3.54
CA TYR A 334 10.02 -9.52 -3.62
C TYR A 334 9.11 -10.19 -4.64
N TRP A 335 9.66 -11.12 -5.40
CA TRP A 335 8.89 -11.97 -6.31
C TRP A 335 9.46 -13.37 -6.35
N ASP A 336 8.65 -14.35 -5.93
CA ASP A 336 9.08 -15.75 -5.83
C ASP A 336 9.48 -16.34 -7.20
N SER A 337 8.76 -15.95 -8.26
CA SER A 337 9.01 -16.40 -9.63
C SER A 337 10.15 -15.66 -10.33
N LEU A 338 10.89 -14.78 -9.64
CA LEU A 338 12.01 -14.07 -10.23
C LEU A 338 13.16 -15.03 -10.60
N GLU A 339 13.51 -15.07 -11.88
CA GLU A 339 14.62 -15.82 -12.43
C GLU A 339 15.68 -14.87 -13.00
N ARG A 340 16.68 -14.50 -12.18
CA ARG A 340 17.72 -13.54 -12.60
C ARG A 340 18.58 -14.03 -13.76
N SER A 341 18.71 -15.35 -13.94
CA SER A 341 19.47 -15.95 -15.05
C SER A 341 18.82 -15.81 -16.41
N ARG A 342 17.51 -15.50 -16.46
CA ARG A 342 16.77 -15.31 -17.71
C ARG A 342 16.74 -13.85 -18.16
N ILE A 343 17.24 -12.92 -17.34
CA ILE A 343 17.19 -11.49 -17.64
C ILE A 343 17.98 -11.21 -18.91
N ASP A 344 17.31 -10.61 -19.89
CA ASP A 344 17.94 -10.11 -21.09
C ASP A 344 18.78 -8.86 -20.74
N GLU A 345 20.10 -8.92 -20.94
CA GLU A 345 20.99 -7.79 -20.70
C GLU A 345 20.73 -6.60 -21.65
N PHE A 346 20.04 -6.81 -22.79
CA PHE A 346 19.68 -5.74 -23.72
C PHE A 346 18.77 -4.67 -23.08
N ILE A 347 18.03 -5.00 -22.01
CA ILE A 347 17.16 -4.03 -21.31
C ILE A 347 17.93 -2.85 -20.70
N PHE A 348 19.23 -3.03 -20.44
CA PHE A 348 20.08 -2.01 -19.83
C PHE A 348 20.85 -1.15 -20.84
N GLN A 349 20.73 -1.43 -22.13
CA GLN A 349 21.45 -0.70 -23.17
C GLN A 349 20.87 0.71 -23.39
N GLY A 350 21.76 1.69 -23.65
CA GLY A 350 21.50 3.12 -23.48
C GLY A 350 20.45 3.77 -24.38
N ASP A 351 19.96 3.06 -25.39
CA ASP A 351 19.00 3.55 -26.39
C ASP A 351 17.54 3.23 -26.05
N GLN A 352 17.27 2.42 -25.02
CA GLN A 352 15.91 2.09 -24.59
C GLN A 352 15.19 3.33 -24.05
N ASN A 353 13.97 3.59 -24.53
CA ASN A 353 13.12 4.63 -24.00
C ASN A 353 12.40 4.11 -22.74
N PRO A 354 12.68 4.63 -21.54
CA PRO A 354 12.16 4.03 -20.31
C PRO A 354 10.63 4.05 -20.18
N SER A 355 9.95 4.93 -20.91
CA SER A 355 8.49 4.99 -20.95
C SER A 355 7.85 3.84 -21.73
N GLU A 356 8.62 3.12 -22.55
CA GLU A 356 8.13 1.99 -23.35
C GLU A 356 8.30 0.65 -22.61
N LEU A 357 9.18 0.61 -21.61
CA LEU A 357 9.35 -0.54 -20.73
C LEU A 357 8.12 -0.73 -19.86
N HIS A 358 7.67 -1.97 -19.64
CA HIS A 358 6.61 -2.32 -18.70
C HIS A 358 6.97 -3.59 -17.90
N GLY A 359 6.16 -3.93 -16.90
CA GLY A 359 6.32 -5.15 -16.12
C GLY A 359 7.66 -5.23 -15.39
N LEU A 360 8.22 -6.44 -15.37
CA LEU A 360 9.52 -6.73 -14.77
C LEU A 360 10.65 -5.90 -15.39
N ALA A 361 10.61 -5.62 -16.70
CA ALA A 361 11.66 -4.86 -17.38
C ALA A 361 11.77 -3.44 -16.83
N ARG A 362 10.61 -2.80 -16.55
CA ARG A 362 10.56 -1.47 -15.93
C ARG A 362 11.15 -1.49 -14.51
N LEU A 363 10.82 -2.51 -13.71
CA LEU A 363 11.38 -2.67 -12.36
C LEU A 363 12.89 -2.91 -12.36
N LEU A 364 13.40 -3.74 -13.28
CA LEU A 364 14.83 -3.99 -13.45
C LEU A 364 15.57 -2.72 -13.89
N PHE A 365 14.98 -1.94 -14.80
CA PHE A 365 15.52 -0.64 -15.19
C PHE A 365 15.62 0.32 -13.99
N PHE A 366 14.59 0.37 -13.13
CA PHE A 366 14.64 1.14 -11.89
C PHE A 366 15.74 0.65 -10.94
N GLU A 367 15.89 -0.67 -10.76
CA GLU A 367 16.93 -1.27 -9.92
C GLU A 367 18.33 -0.87 -10.39
N GLU A 368 18.61 -1.01 -11.68
CA GLU A 368 19.90 -0.66 -12.27
C GLU A 368 20.14 0.86 -12.23
N SER A 369 19.09 1.67 -12.38
CA SER A 369 19.17 3.12 -12.20
C SER A 369 19.54 3.51 -10.77
N ILE A 370 19.02 2.82 -9.75
CA ILE A 370 19.42 3.03 -8.35
C ILE A 370 20.89 2.65 -8.17
N ARG A 371 21.32 1.52 -8.73
CA ARG A 371 22.70 1.02 -8.62
C ARG A 371 23.73 1.99 -9.22
N ASN A 372 23.44 2.52 -10.41
CA ASN A 372 24.39 3.35 -11.16
C ASN A 372 24.49 4.80 -10.69
N TYR A 373 23.41 5.34 -10.12
CA TYR A 373 23.35 6.77 -9.75
C TYR A 373 23.18 7.02 -8.25
N GLY A 374 23.03 5.96 -7.45
CA GLY A 374 22.74 6.05 -6.02
C GLY A 374 21.35 6.61 -5.73
N ASP A 375 21.04 6.76 -4.44
CA ASP A 375 19.78 7.34 -3.97
C ASP A 375 19.74 8.87 -4.20
N GLU A 376 20.85 9.58 -3.99
CA GLU A 376 20.82 11.03 -3.72
C GLU A 376 20.90 11.99 -4.91
N GLN A 377 21.56 11.70 -6.04
CA GLN A 377 21.74 12.74 -7.05
C GLN A 377 21.83 12.21 -8.48
N ASN A 378 20.84 12.57 -9.31
CA ASN A 378 21.15 12.91 -10.69
C ASN A 378 20.01 13.69 -11.36
N TYR A 379 20.31 14.86 -11.91
CA TYR A 379 19.44 15.57 -12.84
C TYR A 379 19.03 14.66 -14.02
N GLN A 380 19.92 13.77 -14.46
CA GLN A 380 19.64 12.76 -15.49
C GLN A 380 18.67 11.67 -15.02
N LYS A 381 18.75 11.25 -13.75
CA LYS A 381 17.82 10.33 -13.06
C LYS A 381 16.44 10.96 -12.96
N ARG A 382 16.35 12.21 -12.47
CA ARG A 382 15.08 12.97 -12.43
C ARG A 382 14.49 13.14 -13.82
N ARG A 383 15.29 13.43 -14.85
CA ARG A 383 14.80 13.58 -16.23
C ARG A 383 14.35 12.27 -16.87
N ARG A 384 15.04 11.14 -16.63
CA ARG A 384 14.65 9.81 -17.13
C ARG A 384 13.43 9.25 -16.39
N LEU A 385 13.40 9.34 -15.06
CA LEU A 385 12.25 8.92 -14.25
C LEU A 385 11.03 9.82 -14.48
N LYS A 386 11.23 11.14 -14.63
CA LYS A 386 10.14 12.06 -14.96
C LYS A 386 9.48 11.70 -16.29
N LYS A 387 10.24 11.32 -17.32
CA LYS A 387 9.66 10.80 -18.57
C LYS A 387 8.83 9.52 -18.42
N ILE A 388 9.14 8.67 -17.44
CA ILE A 388 8.38 7.44 -17.14
C ILE A 388 7.09 7.81 -16.38
N GLN A 389 7.23 8.67 -15.37
CA GLN A 389 6.13 9.21 -14.58
C GLN A 389 5.13 9.99 -15.48
N ASP A 390 5.61 10.84 -16.38
CA ASP A 390 4.81 11.59 -17.37
C ASP A 390 4.01 10.67 -18.34
N VAL A 391 4.40 9.38 -18.46
CA VAL A 391 3.71 8.38 -19.28
C VAL A 391 2.75 7.51 -18.46
N GLU A 392 3.06 7.21 -17.20
CA GLU A 392 2.13 6.56 -16.28
C GLU A 392 1.02 7.50 -15.79
N ASP A 393 1.28 8.80 -15.68
CA ASP A 393 0.24 9.83 -15.48
C ASP A 393 -0.64 9.98 -16.74
N SER A 394 -0.27 9.32 -17.85
CA SER A 394 -1.10 9.15 -19.04
C SER A 394 -1.59 7.72 -19.26
N ALA A 395 -1.15 6.79 -18.42
CA ALA A 395 -1.82 5.53 -18.25
C ALA A 395 -2.92 5.78 -17.21
N PRO A 396 -4.08 5.12 -17.32
CA PRO A 396 -5.13 5.24 -16.34
C PRO A 396 -4.66 4.57 -15.06
N SER A 397 -3.88 5.28 -14.24
CA SER A 397 -3.64 4.85 -12.88
C SER A 397 -5.02 4.73 -12.24
N GLY A 398 -5.22 3.75 -11.37
CA GLY A 398 -6.58 3.46 -10.88
C GLY A 398 -7.30 4.67 -10.27
N TYR A 399 -6.57 5.74 -9.87
CA TYR A 399 -7.13 6.94 -9.25
C TYR A 399 -6.33 8.26 -9.41
N ALA A 400 -5.10 8.27 -9.95
CA ALA A 400 -4.26 9.47 -10.09
C ALA A 400 -4.06 9.81 -11.57
N ASP A 401 -5.04 10.48 -12.16
CA ASP A 401 -5.06 10.72 -13.61
C ASP A 401 -4.22 11.96 -14.02
N HIS A 402 -3.64 12.70 -13.06
CA HIS A 402 -3.07 14.04 -13.30
C HIS A 402 -1.87 14.36 -12.38
N GLU A 403 -0.70 14.68 -12.95
CA GLU A 403 0.41 15.28 -12.19
C GLU A 403 0.05 16.73 -11.83
N ILE A 404 -0.26 16.97 -10.55
CA ILE A 404 -0.49 18.33 -10.04
C ILE A 404 0.81 18.82 -9.43
N PRO A 405 1.45 19.86 -9.99
CA PRO A 405 2.75 20.28 -9.52
C PRO A 405 2.65 20.91 -8.13
N TYR A 406 3.54 20.46 -7.24
CA TYR A 406 3.62 20.91 -5.86
C TYR A 406 5.01 21.49 -5.54
N GLY A 407 5.06 22.53 -4.71
CA GLY A 407 6.29 23.18 -4.26
C GLY A 407 6.17 24.69 -4.08
N GLU A 408 7.19 25.32 -3.48
CA GLU A 408 7.20 26.76 -3.11
C GLU A 408 6.84 27.72 -4.26
N ARG A 409 7.11 27.33 -5.50
CA ARG A 409 6.89 28.17 -6.70
C ARG A 409 5.52 27.99 -7.32
N PHE A 410 4.75 26.99 -6.90
CA PHE A 410 3.47 26.66 -7.49
C PHE A 410 2.33 27.36 -6.75
N THR A 411 1.69 28.27 -7.46
CA THR A 411 0.44 28.94 -7.08
C THR A 411 -0.73 28.30 -7.83
N ALA A 412 -1.96 28.48 -7.36
CA ALA A 412 -3.14 27.97 -8.07
C ALA A 412 -3.24 28.38 -9.54
N PRO A 413 -2.96 29.63 -9.96
CA PRO A 413 -2.91 29.98 -11.38
C PRO A 413 -1.84 29.23 -12.17
N SER A 414 -0.69 28.95 -11.56
CA SER A 414 0.38 28.18 -12.21
C SER A 414 0.03 26.70 -12.33
N VAL A 415 -0.62 26.12 -11.32
CA VAL A 415 -1.14 24.75 -11.35
C VAL A 415 -2.22 24.64 -12.43
N ARG A 416 -3.18 25.57 -12.47
CA ARG A 416 -4.23 25.62 -13.51
C ARG A 416 -3.62 25.66 -14.91
N ARG A 417 -2.60 26.49 -15.11
CA ARG A 417 -1.87 26.58 -16.40
C ARG A 417 -1.12 25.28 -16.71
N TYR A 418 -0.51 24.65 -15.71
CA TYR A 418 0.20 23.39 -15.88
C TYR A 418 -0.75 22.28 -16.36
N VAL A 419 -1.86 22.07 -15.63
CA VAL A 419 -2.91 21.11 -15.99
C VAL A 419 -3.40 21.38 -17.41
N ALA A 420 -3.72 22.63 -17.75
CA ALA A 420 -4.18 22.98 -19.10
C ALA A 420 -3.18 22.72 -20.23
N LEU A 421 -1.88 22.64 -19.93
CA LEU A 421 -0.83 22.40 -20.92
C LEU A 421 -0.41 20.91 -21.01
N HIS A 422 -0.61 20.14 -19.94
CA HIS A 422 -0.03 18.79 -19.81
C HIS A 422 -1.08 17.68 -19.65
N SER A 423 -2.32 18.01 -19.30
CA SER A 423 -3.41 17.03 -19.23
C SER A 423 -3.72 16.48 -20.62
N LYS A 424 -3.54 15.17 -20.77
CA LYS A 424 -4.01 14.41 -21.93
C LYS A 424 -5.47 13.96 -21.75
N GLU A 425 -5.93 13.87 -20.51
CA GLU A 425 -7.26 13.42 -20.15
C GLU A 425 -8.23 14.57 -19.88
N ALA A 426 -9.51 14.22 -19.83
CA ALA A 426 -10.58 15.15 -19.52
C ALA A 426 -10.53 15.57 -18.05
N TYR A 427 -10.71 16.86 -17.80
CA TYR A 427 -10.78 17.40 -16.44
C TYR A 427 -11.74 18.60 -16.35
N ARG A 428 -12.07 19.03 -15.14
CA ARG A 428 -12.80 20.28 -14.89
C ARG A 428 -12.16 21.04 -13.73
N PHE A 429 -11.85 22.31 -13.92
CA PHE A 429 -11.20 23.16 -12.93
C PHE A 429 -12.13 24.31 -12.53
N GLY A 430 -12.35 24.51 -11.23
CA GLY A 430 -13.26 25.56 -10.75
C GLY A 430 -13.40 25.60 -9.24
N THR A 431 -14.45 26.26 -8.75
CA THR A 431 -14.93 26.13 -7.37
C THR A 431 -15.57 24.75 -7.18
N ILE A 432 -15.79 24.35 -5.91
CA ILE A 432 -16.41 23.05 -5.64
C ILE A 432 -17.80 22.92 -6.28
N HIS A 433 -18.62 23.99 -6.22
CA HIS A 433 -19.93 24.02 -6.87
C HIS A 433 -19.82 23.93 -8.39
N GLU A 434 -18.91 24.70 -9.00
CA GLU A 434 -18.70 24.67 -10.44
C GLU A 434 -18.24 23.30 -10.93
N VAL A 435 -17.38 22.57 -10.21
CA VAL A 435 -16.95 21.24 -10.67
C VAL A 435 -18.00 20.14 -10.47
N MET A 436 -18.97 20.37 -9.58
CA MET A 436 -20.04 19.42 -9.24
C MET A 436 -21.35 19.63 -10.03
N GLU A 437 -21.64 20.86 -10.49
CA GLU A 437 -22.91 21.24 -11.14
C GLU A 437 -22.90 21.18 -12.69
N GLU A 438 -24.07 20.98 -13.29
CA GLU A 438 -24.31 21.15 -14.74
C GLU A 438 -24.41 22.65 -15.09
N GLY A 439 -23.49 23.17 -15.91
CA GLY A 439 -23.54 24.57 -16.33
C GLY A 439 -22.53 24.95 -17.41
N SER A 440 -22.95 25.85 -18.31
CA SER A 440 -22.42 26.25 -19.63
C SER A 440 -20.98 26.79 -19.75
N ILE A 441 -20.11 26.54 -18.76
CA ILE A 441 -18.69 26.87 -18.91
C ILE A 441 -18.13 25.84 -19.87
N ALA A 442 -17.82 26.28 -21.10
CA ALA A 442 -17.22 25.49 -22.17
C ALA A 442 -16.32 24.41 -21.56
N SER A 443 -16.71 23.15 -21.77
CA SER A 443 -15.99 22.00 -21.24
C SER A 443 -14.53 22.17 -21.66
N GLN A 444 -13.67 22.50 -20.70
CA GLN A 444 -12.24 22.38 -20.95
C GLN A 444 -11.98 20.88 -20.93
N ASN A 445 -12.03 20.27 -22.12
CA ASN A 445 -11.51 18.95 -22.44
C ASN A 445 -12.34 17.71 -22.03
N GLY A 446 -13.66 17.80 -21.84
CA GLY A 446 -14.53 16.61 -22.01
C GLY A 446 -15.11 15.92 -20.76
N ILE A 447 -14.99 16.49 -19.55
CA ILE A 447 -15.84 16.08 -18.42
C ILE A 447 -17.14 16.87 -18.49
N GLU A 448 -18.24 16.17 -18.80
CA GLU A 448 -19.59 16.74 -18.89
C GLU A 448 -20.49 16.22 -17.77
N GLY A 449 -21.48 17.02 -17.40
CA GLY A 449 -22.52 16.62 -16.46
C GLY A 449 -22.21 16.82 -14.97
N SER A 450 -23.19 16.48 -14.15
CA SER A 450 -23.12 16.49 -12.69
C SER A 450 -22.01 15.57 -12.16
N LEU A 451 -21.64 15.73 -10.89
CA LEU A 451 -20.79 14.75 -10.21
C LEU A 451 -21.42 13.35 -10.33
N ARG A 452 -20.61 12.36 -10.71
CA ARG A 452 -20.98 10.95 -10.74
C ARG A 452 -19.92 10.17 -9.98
N PHE A 453 -20.37 9.15 -9.26
CA PHE A 453 -19.49 8.24 -8.55
C PHE A 453 -19.35 6.94 -9.33
N LEU A 454 -18.15 6.38 -9.32
CA LEU A 454 -17.91 5.01 -9.77
C LEU A 454 -18.66 4.06 -8.82
N THR A 455 -19.66 3.38 -9.38
CA THR A 455 -20.43 2.34 -8.70
C THR A 455 -20.02 0.94 -9.15
N ASP A 456 -19.14 0.82 -10.15
CA ASP A 456 -18.64 -0.45 -10.67
C ASP A 456 -17.93 -1.25 -9.57
N ASP A 457 -18.25 -2.53 -9.49
CA ASP A 457 -17.90 -3.47 -8.44
C ASP A 457 -16.37 -3.71 -8.27
N PRO A 458 -15.78 -3.66 -7.05
CA PRO A 458 -14.33 -3.83 -6.85
C PRO A 458 -13.83 -5.18 -7.32
N GLY A 459 -14.64 -6.22 -7.20
CA GLY A 459 -14.14 -7.54 -7.54
C GLY A 459 -14.37 -7.93 -9.00
N ARG A 460 -15.00 -7.06 -9.82
CA ARG A 460 -14.74 -7.08 -11.27
C ARG A 460 -13.28 -6.75 -11.57
N GLN A 461 -12.58 -6.05 -10.65
CA GLN A 461 -11.11 -5.93 -10.63
C GLN A 461 -10.39 -7.19 -10.14
N MET A 462 -11.05 -8.37 -10.12
CA MET A 462 -10.34 -9.66 -10.07
C MET A 462 -9.39 -9.85 -11.26
N ILE A 463 -9.50 -8.98 -12.28
CA ILE A 463 -8.48 -8.78 -13.30
C ILE A 463 -8.11 -7.30 -13.16
N GLY A 464 -6.85 -7.02 -12.83
CA GLY A 464 -6.39 -5.74 -12.33
C GLY A 464 -6.80 -4.54 -13.17
N SER A 465 -7.11 -3.43 -12.49
CA SER A 465 -7.37 -2.11 -13.09
C SER A 465 -8.51 -2.01 -14.11
N PHE A 466 -8.89 -0.78 -14.46
CA PHE A 466 -9.83 -0.55 -15.56
C PHE A 466 -9.26 -0.94 -16.94
N HIS A 467 -8.00 -1.39 -17.01
CA HIS A 467 -7.25 -1.82 -18.20
C HIS A 467 -6.32 -3.02 -17.88
N PRO A 468 -6.81 -4.27 -17.89
CA PRO A 468 -6.04 -5.41 -17.42
C PRO A 468 -4.75 -5.62 -18.23
N LEU A 469 -3.62 -5.45 -17.55
CA LEU A 469 -2.32 -5.98 -17.95
C LEU A 469 -2.32 -7.46 -17.53
N THR A 470 -2.10 -8.37 -18.47
CA THR A 470 -2.13 -9.81 -18.19
C THR A 470 -0.81 -10.25 -17.55
N ASP A 471 -0.84 -11.32 -16.75
CA ASP A 471 0.38 -11.97 -16.24
C ASP A 471 1.34 -12.31 -17.40
N ASP A 472 0.77 -12.61 -18.57
CA ASP A 472 1.49 -12.95 -19.79
C ASP A 472 2.48 -11.85 -20.22
N ASP A 473 2.18 -10.55 -20.00
CA ASP A 473 3.06 -9.46 -20.44
C ASP A 473 4.15 -9.10 -19.40
N TRP A 474 4.07 -9.64 -18.17
CA TRP A 474 4.90 -9.20 -17.05
C TRP A 474 6.39 -9.39 -17.33
N THR A 475 6.75 -10.47 -18.02
CA THR A 475 8.15 -10.85 -18.29
C THR A 475 8.58 -10.62 -19.73
N ASP A 476 7.67 -10.24 -20.63
CA ASP A 476 7.89 -10.23 -22.09
C ASP A 476 9.08 -9.37 -22.52
N MET A 477 9.26 -8.22 -21.87
CA MET A 477 10.38 -7.30 -22.15
C MET A 477 11.63 -7.58 -21.31
N ALA A 478 11.56 -8.52 -20.36
CA ALA A 478 12.60 -8.71 -19.34
C ALA A 478 13.40 -9.98 -19.54
N TYR A 479 12.77 -11.05 -20.02
CA TYR A 479 13.43 -12.35 -20.18
C TYR A 479 13.80 -12.62 -21.63
N ASP A 480 15.00 -13.16 -21.82
CA ASP A 480 15.43 -13.66 -23.13
C ASP A 480 14.51 -14.83 -23.51
N ILE A 481 13.77 -14.65 -24.59
CA ILE A 481 12.99 -15.71 -25.21
C ILE A 481 14.00 -16.55 -26.00
N GLY A 482 14.83 -17.30 -25.28
CA GLY A 482 15.77 -18.23 -25.88
C GLY A 482 15.05 -19.06 -26.95
N ALA A 483 15.73 -19.33 -28.06
CA ALA A 483 15.23 -19.94 -29.30
C ALA A 483 14.64 -21.37 -29.18
N GLU A 484 14.06 -21.75 -28.04
CA GLU A 484 13.45 -23.05 -27.78
C GLU A 484 11.98 -23.14 -28.20
N SER A 485 11.32 -22.03 -28.53
CA SER A 485 9.95 -22.02 -29.08
C SER A 485 9.87 -22.11 -30.61
N ALA A 486 11.00 -22.02 -31.33
CA ALA A 486 11.06 -22.14 -32.80
C ALA A 486 11.31 -23.59 -33.30
N GLY A 487 11.40 -24.57 -32.39
CA GLY A 487 11.87 -25.93 -32.68
C GLY A 487 10.80 -27.02 -32.80
N GLN A 488 9.51 -26.68 -32.88
CA GLN A 488 8.43 -27.69 -32.94
C GLN A 488 7.30 -27.34 -33.92
N GLU A 489 7.62 -26.80 -35.10
CA GLU A 489 6.80 -27.06 -36.29
C GLU A 489 7.44 -28.23 -37.08
N SER A 490 7.18 -29.43 -36.57
CA SER A 490 7.41 -30.67 -37.32
C SER A 490 6.45 -30.73 -38.51
N ILE A 491 7.06 -30.76 -39.69
CA ILE A 491 6.53 -31.18 -40.99
C ILE A 491 5.40 -32.23 -40.87
N SER A 492 4.26 -31.89 -41.46
CA SER A 492 3.23 -32.76 -42.05
C SER A 492 2.43 -31.83 -42.96
N ILE A 493 2.57 -31.82 -44.29
CA ILE A 493 2.43 -32.89 -45.29
C ILE A 493 3.40 -32.64 -46.45
#